data_AF-A0AAD7W5T7-F1
#
_entry.id   AF-A0AAD7W5T7-F1
#
_cell.length_a   1.000
_cell.length_b   1.000
_cell.length_c   1.000
_cell.angle_alpha   90.00
_cell.angle_beta   90.00
_cell.angle_gamma   90.00
#
_symmetry.space_group_name_H-M   'P 1'
#
loop_
_entity.id
_entity.type
_entity.pdbx_description
1 polymer ?
#
loop_
_entity_poly.entity_id
_entity_poly.type
_entity_poly.pdbx_seq_one_letter_code
_entity_poly.pdbx_strand_id
1 'polypeptide(L)'
;MLNHTDLKLKETVQEAEYEEESDDEVTPDDTIVSSYNTAKRIRMELQDQHKAEKQALKAAREARSSSASGSQQMPGSETEYPSMQLEISYLEASRRVSCNLYNHLAWLITDASPEVGDAGQVKVSPKQHEQVLNLAQDVCQTVAGIPTPTHIGTALHILKETRSKATVTLLNRFGNCISYQDAQRYITTVVKSVDEQTGQDGDFIPTNLKVGRFTKFAFDNLDFQEYTKDGS
;
A
#
# COMPACT_ATOMS: atom_id res chain seq x y z
N MET A 1 -55.81 56.09 -50.21
CA MET A 1 -56.67 54.97 -50.62
C MET A 1 -55.75 53.77 -50.77
N LEU A 2 -55.63 52.85 -49.79
CA LEU A 2 -56.48 51.64 -49.60
C LEU A 2 -56.56 50.81 -50.90
N ASN A 3 -56.32 49.50 -50.98
CA ASN A 3 -55.86 48.43 -50.08
C ASN A 3 -55.73 47.14 -50.95
N HIS A 4 -55.25 46.05 -50.35
CA HIS A 4 -55.61 44.64 -50.58
C HIS A 4 -54.69 43.69 -51.40
N THR A 5 -54.16 42.71 -50.62
CA THR A 5 -54.12 41.24 -50.84
C THR A 5 -53.17 40.69 -51.92
N ASP A 6 -52.39 39.63 -51.74
CA ASP A 6 -52.39 38.56 -50.74
C ASP A 6 -51.00 37.88 -50.73
N LEU A 7 -50.50 37.58 -49.53
CA LEU A 7 -49.47 36.56 -49.32
C LEU A 7 -50.07 35.19 -49.65
N LYS A 8 -49.47 34.44 -50.58
CA LYS A 8 -49.60 32.98 -50.60
C LYS A 8 -48.22 32.36 -50.43
N LEU A 9 -47.99 31.88 -49.21
CA LEU A 9 -47.01 30.84 -48.93
C LEU A 9 -47.28 29.66 -49.86
N LYS A 10 -46.25 29.24 -50.61
CA LYS A 10 -46.17 27.88 -51.14
C LYS A 10 -45.26 27.11 -50.21
N GLU A 11 -45.87 26.24 -49.41
CA GLU A 11 -45.19 25.11 -48.79
C GLU A 11 -44.54 24.28 -49.90
N THR A 12 -43.22 24.18 -49.86
CA THR A 12 -42.49 23.13 -50.56
C THR A 12 -41.91 22.28 -49.45
N VAL A 13 -42.58 21.17 -49.17
CA VAL A 13 -42.08 20.09 -48.32
C VAL A 13 -40.88 19.50 -49.07
N GLN A 14 -39.69 19.80 -48.60
CA GLN A 14 -38.47 19.16 -49.05
C GLN A 14 -38.29 17.95 -48.13
N GLU A 15 -38.59 16.77 -48.66
CA GLU A 15 -38.29 15.49 -48.01
C GLU A 15 -36.78 15.44 -47.77
N ALA A 16 -36.38 15.52 -46.51
CA ALA A 16 -35.01 15.24 -46.10
C ALA A 16 -34.82 13.73 -46.20
N GLU A 17 -34.04 13.29 -47.18
CA GLU A 17 -33.44 11.96 -47.17
C GLU A 17 -32.62 11.84 -45.87
N TYR A 18 -33.08 10.96 -44.98
CA TYR A 18 -32.28 10.48 -43.86
C TYR A 18 -31.16 9.63 -44.47
N GLU A 19 -29.95 10.17 -44.55
CA GLU A 19 -28.76 9.35 -44.59
C GLU A 19 -28.66 8.64 -43.23
N GLU A 20 -28.86 7.33 -43.21
CA GLU A 20 -28.45 6.49 -42.09
C GLU A 20 -26.93 6.65 -41.94
N GLU A 21 -26.48 7.45 -40.96
CA GLU A 21 -25.11 7.39 -40.47
C GLU A 21 -24.84 5.93 -40.10
N SER A 22 -23.96 5.30 -40.87
CA SER A 22 -23.45 3.97 -40.57
C SER A 22 -22.83 4.01 -39.18
N ASP A 23 -23.40 3.26 -38.24
CA ASP A 23 -22.75 2.87 -36.99
C ASP A 23 -21.45 2.15 -37.37
N ASP A 24 -20.35 2.89 -37.47
CA ASP A 24 -19.01 2.33 -37.45
C ASP A 24 -18.86 1.62 -36.12
N GLU A 25 -19.04 0.30 -36.14
CA GLU A 25 -18.76 -0.59 -35.04
C GLU A 25 -17.29 -0.38 -34.64
N VAL A 26 -17.05 0.45 -33.61
CA VAL A 26 -15.71 0.76 -33.11
C VAL A 26 -15.14 -0.52 -32.53
N THR A 27 -14.47 -1.28 -33.39
CA THR A 27 -13.70 -2.44 -33.00
C THR A 27 -12.62 -1.96 -32.03
N PRO A 28 -12.60 -2.44 -30.78
CA PRO A 28 -11.60 -2.01 -29.82
C PRO A 28 -10.23 -2.42 -30.35
N ASP A 29 -9.34 -1.43 -30.51
CA ASP A 29 -7.96 -1.61 -30.96
C ASP A 29 -7.36 -2.88 -30.33
N ASP A 30 -6.96 -3.83 -31.17
CA ASP A 30 -6.43 -5.14 -30.77
C ASP A 30 -5.29 -4.99 -29.74
N THR A 31 -4.58 -3.86 -29.78
CA THR A 31 -3.53 -3.48 -28.83
C THR A 31 -4.06 -3.27 -27.42
N ILE A 32 -5.22 -2.62 -27.28
CA ILE A 32 -5.89 -2.34 -26.00
C ILE A 32 -6.47 -3.64 -25.43
N VAL A 33 -7.10 -4.47 -26.27
CA VAL A 33 -7.65 -5.77 -25.87
C VAL A 33 -6.54 -6.72 -25.41
N SER A 34 -5.41 -6.74 -26.12
CA SER A 34 -4.22 -7.52 -25.76
C SER A 34 -3.61 -7.06 -24.42
N SER A 35 -3.49 -5.74 -24.21
CA SER A 35 -2.98 -5.16 -22.97
C SER A 35 -3.88 -5.49 -21.77
N TYR A 36 -5.20 -5.36 -21.92
CA TYR A 36 -6.17 -5.72 -20.89
C TYR A 36 -6.08 -7.21 -20.51
N ASN A 37 -6.00 -8.10 -21.49
CA ASN A 37 -5.89 -9.53 -21.26
C ASN A 37 -4.56 -9.92 -20.59
N THR A 38 -3.47 -9.21 -20.91
CA THR A 38 -2.16 -9.40 -20.29
C THR A 38 -2.19 -8.94 -18.83
N ALA A 39 -2.74 -7.76 -18.54
CA ALA A 39 -2.89 -7.25 -17.19
C ALA A 39 -3.77 -8.17 -16.31
N LYS A 40 -4.86 -8.70 -16.90
CA LYS A 40 -5.74 -9.67 -16.23
C LYS A 40 -5.02 -10.97 -15.87
N ARG A 41 -4.12 -11.45 -16.74
CA ARG A 41 -3.31 -12.65 -16.49
C ARG A 41 -2.31 -12.44 -15.37
N ILE A 42 -1.56 -11.34 -15.41
CA ILE A 42 -0.60 -10.97 -14.37
C ILE A 42 -1.30 -10.84 -13.01
N ARG A 43 -2.49 -10.24 -12.98
CA ARG A 43 -3.28 -10.13 -11.75
C ARG A 43 -3.67 -11.51 -11.17
N MET A 44 -4.10 -12.45 -12.02
CA MET A 44 -4.42 -13.81 -11.56
C MET A 44 -3.18 -14.54 -11.04
N GLU A 45 -2.06 -14.43 -11.74
CA GLU A 45 -0.79 -15.05 -11.31
C GLU A 45 -0.31 -14.52 -9.96
N LEU A 46 -0.40 -13.21 -9.72
CA LEU A 46 -0.06 -12.61 -8.43
C LEU A 46 -1.00 -13.06 -7.31
N GLN A 47 -2.30 -13.22 -7.59
CA GLN A 47 -3.27 -13.72 -6.61
C GLN A 47 -3.03 -15.20 -6.26
N ASP A 48 -2.68 -16.02 -7.25
CA ASP A 48 -2.36 -17.43 -7.05
C ASP A 48 -1.05 -17.60 -6.28
N GLN A 49 -0.02 -16.80 -6.59
CA GLN A 49 1.22 -16.77 -5.81
C GLN A 49 0.97 -16.38 -4.36
N HIS A 50 0.20 -15.33 -4.10
CA HIS A 50 -0.12 -14.90 -2.75
C HIS A 50 -0.95 -15.95 -1.98
N LYS A 51 -1.87 -16.65 -2.67
CA LYS A 51 -2.64 -17.75 -2.09
C LYS A 51 -1.75 -18.96 -1.76
N ALA A 52 -0.82 -19.31 -2.65
CA ALA A 52 0.14 -20.39 -2.45
C ALA A 52 1.09 -20.09 -1.29
N GLU A 53 1.61 -18.85 -1.19
CA GLU A 53 2.45 -18.40 -0.09
C GLU A 53 1.72 -18.47 1.25
N LYS A 54 0.45 -18.02 1.29
CA LYS A 54 -0.39 -18.12 2.49
C LYS A 54 -0.67 -19.57 2.90
N GLN A 55 -0.83 -20.48 1.94
CA GLN A 55 -0.99 -21.92 2.21
C GLN A 55 0.31 -22.55 2.71
N ALA A 56 1.46 -22.18 2.13
CA ALA A 56 2.77 -22.62 2.59
C ALA A 56 3.06 -22.15 4.03
N LEU A 57 2.73 -20.90 4.35
CA LEU A 57 2.83 -20.34 5.71
C LEU A 57 1.92 -21.08 6.71
N LYS A 58 0.70 -21.44 6.28
CA LYS A 58 -0.24 -22.22 7.12
C LYS A 58 0.30 -23.63 7.37
N ALA A 59 0.79 -24.31 6.33
CA ALA A 59 1.39 -25.64 6.43
C ALA A 59 2.65 -25.66 7.31
N ALA A 60 3.53 -24.65 7.17
CA ALA A 60 4.71 -24.51 8.03
C ALA A 60 4.33 -24.29 9.51
N ARG A 61 3.26 -23.54 9.77
CA ARG A 61 2.75 -23.31 11.12
C ARG A 61 2.13 -24.57 11.73
N GLU A 62 1.41 -25.36 10.94
CA GLU A 62 0.82 -26.64 11.36
C GLU A 62 1.90 -27.71 11.59
N ALA A 63 2.95 -27.75 10.77
CA ALA A 63 4.11 -28.62 10.99
C ALA A 63 4.87 -28.28 12.29
N ARG A 64 4.96 -26.98 12.65
CA ARG A 64 5.52 -26.53 13.93
C ARG A 64 4.62 -26.85 15.13
N SER A 65 3.30 -26.80 14.99
CA SER A 65 2.41 -27.22 16.08
C SER A 65 2.41 -28.74 16.29
N SER A 66 2.66 -29.52 15.24
CA SER A 66 2.73 -30.99 15.29
C SER A 66 4.01 -31.52 15.95
N SER A 67 5.08 -30.71 15.97
CA SER A 67 6.39 -31.03 16.56
C SER A 67 6.54 -30.53 18.01
N ALA A 68 5.52 -29.89 18.57
CA ALA A 68 5.54 -29.34 19.94
C ALA A 68 5.28 -30.36 21.07
N SER A 69 5.26 -31.66 20.78
CA SER A 69 5.06 -32.73 21.77
C SER A 69 6.32 -33.54 22.13
N GLY A 70 7.50 -33.14 21.64
CA GLY A 70 8.78 -33.78 21.98
C GLY A 70 9.79 -32.76 22.48
N SER A 71 9.92 -32.62 23.80
CA SER A 71 11.01 -31.87 24.43
C SER A 71 12.36 -32.55 24.14
N GLN A 72 13.13 -31.98 23.22
CA GLN A 72 14.58 -32.19 23.13
C GLN A 72 15.23 -30.94 22.53
N GLN A 73 16.02 -30.25 23.35
CA GLN A 73 16.98 -29.23 22.92
C GLN A 73 18.00 -29.86 21.97
N MET A 74 18.25 -29.22 20.82
CA MET A 74 19.48 -29.30 20.04
C MET A 74 19.49 -28.22 18.92
N PRO A 75 20.64 -27.97 18.25
CA PRO A 75 21.32 -26.68 18.23
C PRO A 75 20.96 -25.77 17.04
N GLY A 76 21.41 -24.52 17.13
CA GLY A 76 21.14 -23.42 16.21
C GLY A 76 21.19 -23.80 14.73
N SER A 77 20.04 -23.66 14.09
CA SER A 77 19.95 -23.31 12.69
C SER A 77 19.49 -21.85 12.63
N GLU A 78 20.41 -20.97 12.26
CA GLU A 78 20.13 -19.61 11.79
C GLU A 78 19.24 -19.71 10.55
N THR A 79 17.95 -19.94 10.74
CA THR A 79 16.98 -19.38 9.81
C THR A 79 16.86 -17.93 10.18
N GLU A 80 17.73 -17.09 9.60
CA GLU A 80 17.46 -15.67 9.40
C GLU A 80 16.09 -15.59 8.73
N TYR A 81 15.06 -15.37 9.54
CA TYR A 81 13.89 -14.69 9.03
C TYR A 81 14.39 -13.34 8.59
N PRO A 82 14.23 -12.94 7.31
CA PRO A 82 14.60 -11.60 6.91
C PRO A 82 13.81 -10.69 7.82
N SER A 83 14.52 -9.96 8.68
CA SER A 83 13.93 -8.92 9.49
C SER A 83 13.24 -8.01 8.47
N MET A 84 11.90 -8.02 8.45
CA MET A 84 11.13 -7.02 7.73
C MET A 84 11.26 -5.70 8.50
N GLN A 85 12.50 -5.22 8.67
CA GLN A 85 12.79 -3.81 8.86
C GLN A 85 12.51 -3.17 7.50
N LEU A 86 11.24 -2.86 7.24
CA LEU A 86 10.93 -1.91 6.19
C LEU A 86 11.45 -0.57 6.66
N GLU A 87 12.64 -0.22 6.20
CA GLU A 87 13.15 1.13 6.35
C GLU A 87 12.17 2.08 5.65
N ILE A 88 11.70 3.11 6.38
CA ILE A 88 10.87 4.15 5.78
C ILE A 88 11.82 5.06 4.98
N SER A 89 12.13 4.65 3.75
CA SER A 89 13.10 5.33 2.89
C SER A 89 12.69 5.32 1.41
N TYR A 90 13.22 6.28 0.64
CA TYR A 90 13.02 6.34 -0.82
C TYR A 90 13.69 5.17 -1.56
N LEU A 91 14.73 4.57 -0.97
CA LEU A 91 15.35 3.36 -1.48
C LEU A 91 14.36 2.19 -1.42
N GLU A 92 13.71 2.00 -0.29
CA GLU A 92 12.67 0.97 -0.10
C GLU A 92 11.42 1.24 -0.95
N ALA A 93 11.07 2.51 -1.18
CA ALA A 93 10.01 2.87 -2.11
C ALA A 93 10.36 2.43 -3.54
N SER A 94 11.59 2.70 -3.98
CA SER A 94 12.08 2.33 -5.31
C SER A 94 12.07 0.82 -5.56
N ARG A 95 12.33 0.01 -4.52
CA ARG A 95 12.27 -1.46 -4.60
C ARG A 95 10.85 -2.01 -4.82
N ARG A 96 9.82 -1.26 -4.41
CA ARG A 96 8.40 -1.66 -4.53
C ARG A 96 7.73 -1.18 -5.80
N VAL A 97 8.26 -0.12 -6.40
CA VAL A 97 7.72 0.49 -7.61
C VAL A 97 8.36 -0.16 -8.83
N SER A 98 7.55 -0.70 -9.74
CA SER A 98 8.07 -1.22 -11.01
C SER A 98 8.67 -0.09 -11.87
N CYS A 99 9.72 -0.39 -12.63
CA CYS A 99 10.35 0.59 -13.52
C CYS A 99 9.35 1.17 -14.54
N ASN A 100 8.41 0.36 -15.03
CA ASN A 100 7.38 0.82 -15.97
C ASN A 100 6.45 1.85 -15.32
N LEU A 101 5.97 1.60 -14.10
CA LEU A 101 5.13 2.56 -13.37
C LEU A 101 5.89 3.85 -13.10
N TYR A 102 7.14 3.73 -12.65
CA TYR A 102 8.01 4.87 -12.40
C TYR A 102 8.21 5.72 -13.67
N ASN A 103 8.58 5.09 -14.79
CA ASN A 103 8.85 5.77 -16.06
C ASN A 103 7.61 6.48 -16.61
N HIS A 104 6.45 5.80 -16.59
CA HIS A 104 5.19 6.42 -17.04
C HIS A 104 4.82 7.65 -16.20
N LEU A 105 4.96 7.57 -14.87
CA LEU A 105 4.69 8.71 -14.00
C LEU A 105 5.73 9.83 -14.19
N ALA A 106 7.00 9.49 -14.39
CA ALA A 106 8.05 10.47 -14.68
C ALA A 106 7.75 11.25 -15.97
N TRP A 107 7.38 10.56 -17.05
CA TRP A 107 6.98 11.21 -18.29
C TRP A 107 5.73 12.08 -18.13
N LEU A 108 4.77 11.63 -17.33
CA LEU A 108 3.53 12.38 -17.12
C LEU A 108 3.74 13.69 -16.34
N ILE A 109 4.62 13.70 -15.34
CA ILE A 109 4.68 14.80 -14.36
C ILE A 109 5.97 15.65 -14.42
N THR A 110 7.00 15.25 -15.18
CA THR A 110 8.32 15.90 -15.13
C THR A 110 8.89 16.34 -16.48
N ASP A 111 8.12 16.21 -17.57
CA ASP A 111 8.57 16.43 -18.95
C ASP A 111 9.90 15.72 -19.28
N ALA A 112 10.14 14.58 -18.62
CA ALA A 112 11.41 13.89 -18.72
C ALA A 112 11.62 13.29 -20.11
N SER A 113 12.89 13.25 -20.52
CA SER A 113 13.29 12.61 -21.78
C SER A 113 12.86 11.14 -21.80
N PRO A 114 12.53 10.57 -22.98
CA PRO A 114 12.28 9.14 -23.13
C PRO A 114 13.52 8.27 -22.83
N GLU A 115 14.71 8.87 -22.70
CA GLU A 115 15.94 8.16 -22.39
C GLU A 115 15.92 7.54 -20.98
N VAL A 116 16.08 6.22 -20.93
CA VAL A 116 16.26 5.45 -19.70
C VAL A 116 17.74 5.28 -19.39
N GLY A 117 18.10 5.34 -18.11
CA GLY A 117 19.44 5.00 -17.64
C GLY A 117 19.66 3.49 -17.55
N ASP A 118 20.85 3.09 -17.11
CA ASP A 118 21.28 1.68 -17.02
C ASP A 118 20.40 0.82 -16.10
N ALA A 119 19.74 1.46 -15.12
CA ALA A 119 18.79 0.81 -14.22
C ALA A 119 17.37 0.64 -14.82
N GLY A 120 17.16 1.02 -16.09
CA GLY A 120 15.86 0.99 -16.76
C GLY A 120 14.90 2.10 -16.32
N GLN A 121 15.36 3.03 -15.48
CA GLN A 121 14.59 4.20 -15.01
C GLN A 121 14.95 5.46 -15.78
N VAL A 122 13.96 6.31 -16.04
CA VAL A 122 14.14 7.63 -16.65
C VAL A 122 14.98 8.52 -15.73
N LYS A 123 15.95 9.24 -16.31
CA LYS A 123 16.80 10.18 -15.56
C LYS A 123 16.03 11.47 -15.28
N VAL A 124 15.85 11.77 -14.00
CA VAL A 124 15.19 12.98 -13.52
C VAL A 124 16.01 13.63 -12.39
N SER A 125 15.73 14.89 -12.07
CA SER A 125 16.36 15.54 -10.92
C SER A 125 15.93 14.88 -9.59
N PRO A 126 16.70 15.02 -8.49
CA PRO A 126 16.35 14.41 -7.20
C PRO A 126 14.95 14.81 -6.69
N LYS A 127 14.56 16.08 -6.85
CA LYS A 127 13.24 16.56 -6.46
C LYS A 127 12.12 15.89 -7.28
N GLN A 128 12.33 15.75 -8.59
CA GLN A 128 11.40 15.06 -9.48
C GLN A 128 11.31 13.56 -9.13
N HIS A 129 12.43 12.93 -8.81
CA HIS A 129 12.47 11.53 -8.35
C HIS A 129 11.60 11.30 -7.12
N GLU A 130 11.71 12.17 -6.10
CA GLU A 130 10.86 12.10 -4.89
C GLU A 130 9.38 12.29 -5.22
N GLN A 131 9.03 13.22 -6.11
CA GLN A 131 7.66 13.46 -6.55
C GLN A 131 7.07 12.24 -7.26
N VAL A 132 7.83 11.64 -8.18
CA VAL A 132 7.43 10.43 -8.92
C VAL A 132 7.24 9.27 -7.94
N LEU A 133 8.17 9.07 -7.00
CA LEU A 133 8.08 7.98 -6.01
C LEU A 133 6.91 8.15 -5.05
N ASN A 134 6.60 9.37 -4.61
CA ASN A 134 5.43 9.61 -3.75
C ASN A 134 4.14 9.19 -4.46
N LEU A 135 3.95 9.64 -5.70
CA LEU A 135 2.77 9.30 -6.49
C LEU A 135 2.72 7.80 -6.86
N ALA A 136 3.87 7.20 -7.19
CA ALA A 136 3.94 5.78 -7.50
C ALA A 136 3.56 4.91 -6.30
N GLN A 137 3.98 5.31 -5.09
CA GLN A 137 3.59 4.62 -3.87
C GLN A 137 2.08 4.68 -3.61
N ASP A 138 1.44 5.82 -3.89
CA ASP A 138 -0.02 5.97 -3.80
C ASP A 138 -0.74 5.04 -4.77
N VAL A 139 -0.25 4.94 -6.01
CA VAL A 139 -0.78 4.00 -7.02
C VAL A 139 -0.62 2.55 -6.57
N CYS A 140 0.57 2.17 -6.09
CA CYS A 140 0.85 0.83 -5.58
C CYS A 140 -0.07 0.45 -4.41
N GLN A 141 -0.28 1.36 -3.46
CA GLN A 141 -1.16 1.10 -2.33
C GLN A 141 -2.64 1.04 -2.77
N THR A 142 -3.09 2.00 -3.56
CA THR A 142 -4.51 2.14 -3.90
C THR A 142 -4.97 1.04 -4.87
N VAL A 143 -4.17 0.72 -5.88
CA VAL A 143 -4.55 -0.23 -6.95
C VAL A 143 -4.22 -1.66 -6.57
N ALA A 144 -3.02 -1.89 -6.02
CA ALA A 144 -2.51 -3.24 -5.76
C ALA A 144 -2.59 -3.64 -4.28
N GLY A 145 -2.93 -2.72 -3.38
CA GLY A 145 -2.95 -2.99 -1.93
C GLY A 145 -1.55 -3.26 -1.36
N ILE A 146 -0.49 -2.92 -2.09
CA ILE A 146 0.89 -3.18 -1.68
C ILE A 146 1.29 -2.16 -0.60
N PRO A 147 1.66 -2.61 0.61
CA PRO A 147 2.15 -1.72 1.66
C PRO A 147 3.41 -0.98 1.22
N THR A 148 3.35 0.35 1.20
CA THR A 148 4.50 1.20 0.82
C THR A 148 5.05 1.99 2.01
N PRO A 149 6.35 2.36 2.00
CA PRO A 149 6.98 3.16 3.05
C PRO A 149 6.16 4.38 3.48
N THR A 150 5.62 5.16 2.54
CA THR A 150 4.78 6.33 2.84
C THR A 150 3.54 5.96 3.65
N HIS A 151 2.81 4.91 3.26
CA HIS A 151 1.55 4.53 3.88
C HIS A 151 1.74 3.85 5.24
N ILE A 152 2.82 3.08 5.37
CA ILE A 152 3.24 2.48 6.63
C ILE A 152 3.68 3.57 7.59
N GLY A 153 4.60 4.44 7.17
CA GLY A 153 5.09 5.55 7.99
C GLY A 153 3.97 6.48 8.45
N THR A 154 3.03 6.80 7.56
CA THR A 154 1.85 7.61 7.89
C THR A 154 0.98 6.94 8.94
N ALA A 155 0.66 5.64 8.80
CA ALA A 155 -0.12 4.92 9.81
C ALA A 155 0.58 4.89 11.17
N LEU A 156 1.87 4.61 11.18
CA LEU A 156 2.66 4.52 12.41
C LEU A 156 2.80 5.87 13.10
N HIS A 157 3.08 6.93 12.34
CA HIS A 157 3.19 8.28 12.88
C HIS A 157 1.89 8.74 13.52
N ILE A 158 0.77 8.58 12.81
CA ILE A 158 -0.55 8.99 13.31
C ILE A 158 -0.97 8.15 14.51
N LEU A 159 -0.71 6.84 14.47
CA LEU A 159 -0.99 5.97 15.61
C LEU A 159 -0.15 6.35 16.83
N LYS A 160 1.14 6.69 16.65
CA LYS A 160 2.02 7.14 17.73
C LYS A 160 1.53 8.46 18.33
N GLU A 161 1.15 9.41 17.49
CA GLU A 161 0.80 10.77 17.91
C GLU A 161 -0.60 10.84 18.53
N THR A 162 -1.57 10.16 17.92
CA THR A 162 -2.98 10.29 18.32
C THR A 162 -3.47 9.16 19.21
N ARG A 163 -2.80 8.00 19.19
CA ARG A 163 -3.27 6.73 19.78
C ARG A 163 -4.69 6.33 19.36
N SER A 164 -5.23 6.92 18.28
CA SER A 164 -6.62 6.76 17.87
C SER A 164 -6.76 5.73 16.76
N LYS A 165 -7.37 4.59 17.09
CA LYS A 165 -7.79 3.59 16.09
C LYS A 165 -8.78 4.18 15.06
N ALA A 166 -9.69 5.04 15.50
CA ALA A 166 -10.69 5.65 14.64
C ALA A 166 -10.04 6.52 13.54
N THR A 167 -9.03 7.31 13.89
CA THR A 167 -8.30 8.17 12.95
C THR A 167 -7.55 7.35 11.91
N VAL A 168 -6.81 6.32 12.33
CA VAL A 168 -6.10 5.41 11.40
C VAL A 168 -7.09 4.68 10.49
N THR A 169 -8.22 4.22 11.03
CA THR A 169 -9.25 3.54 10.24
C THR A 169 -9.86 4.47 9.20
N LEU A 170 -10.13 5.73 9.55
CA LEU A 170 -10.67 6.73 8.62
C LEU A 170 -9.67 6.99 7.47
N LEU A 171 -8.40 7.19 7.78
CA LEU A 171 -7.37 7.45 6.78
C LEU A 171 -7.10 6.26 5.87
N ASN A 172 -7.14 5.05 6.42
CA ASN A 172 -7.06 3.83 5.63
C ASN A 172 -8.23 3.73 4.64
N ARG A 173 -9.45 4.12 5.04
CA ARG A 173 -10.61 4.15 4.12
C ARG A 173 -10.46 5.16 3.00
N PHE A 174 -9.72 6.24 3.20
CA PHE A 174 -9.36 7.20 2.15
C PHE A 174 -8.17 6.75 1.30
N GLY A 175 -7.55 5.60 1.61
CA GLY A 175 -6.37 5.10 0.91
C GLY A 175 -5.05 5.73 1.38
N ASN A 176 -5.06 6.61 2.38
CA ASN A 176 -3.89 7.40 2.79
C ASN A 176 -2.89 6.64 3.68
N CYS A 177 -3.28 5.48 4.23
CA CYS A 177 -2.38 4.67 5.04
C CYS A 177 -2.80 3.19 5.09
N ILE A 178 -1.94 2.34 5.64
CA ILE A 178 -2.25 0.93 5.88
C ILE A 178 -3.31 0.74 6.98
N SER A 179 -3.87 -0.47 7.07
CA SER A 179 -4.88 -0.75 8.09
C SER A 179 -4.29 -0.65 9.50
N TYR A 180 -5.15 -0.33 10.48
CA TYR A 180 -4.76 -0.32 11.90
C TYR A 180 -4.17 -1.66 12.35
N GLN A 181 -4.73 -2.77 11.86
CA GLN A 181 -4.25 -4.12 12.20
C GLN A 181 -2.85 -4.37 11.66
N ASP A 182 -2.57 -3.93 10.43
CA ASP A 182 -1.24 -4.06 9.83
C ASP A 182 -0.23 -3.15 10.53
N ALA A 183 -0.63 -1.94 10.93
CA ALA A 183 0.21 -1.05 11.72
C ALA A 183 0.56 -1.66 13.09
N GLN A 184 -0.40 -2.28 13.79
CA GLN A 184 -0.13 -2.99 15.04
C GLN A 184 0.79 -4.20 14.85
N ARG A 185 0.58 -4.98 13.78
CA ARG A 185 1.47 -6.10 13.42
C ARG A 185 2.88 -5.61 13.16
N TYR A 186 3.02 -4.47 12.49
CA TYR A 186 4.31 -3.85 12.25
C TYR A 186 5.03 -3.48 13.55
N ILE A 187 4.35 -2.74 14.45
CA ILE A 187 4.88 -2.39 15.77
C ILE A 187 5.29 -3.64 16.54
N THR A 188 4.43 -4.66 16.56
CA THR A 188 4.70 -5.92 17.28
C THR A 188 5.91 -6.65 16.70
N THR A 189 6.08 -6.65 15.38
CA THR A 189 7.22 -7.30 14.71
C THR A 189 8.52 -6.57 15.04
N VAL A 190 8.50 -5.23 15.04
CA VAL A 190 9.65 -4.42 15.45
C VAL A 190 10.00 -4.68 16.92
N VAL A 191 9.03 -4.65 17.83
CA VAL A 191 9.26 -4.93 19.25
C VAL A 191 9.85 -6.33 19.45
N LYS A 192 9.29 -7.36 18.79
CA LYS A 192 9.85 -8.71 18.85
C LYS A 192 11.29 -8.80 18.35
N SER A 193 11.62 -8.11 17.25
CA SER A 193 12.99 -8.08 16.75
C SER A 193 13.96 -7.41 17.73
N VAL A 194 13.50 -6.37 18.43
CA VAL A 194 14.28 -5.69 19.47
C VAL A 194 14.43 -6.58 20.71
N ASP A 195 13.38 -7.29 21.12
CA ASP A 195 13.42 -8.23 22.25
C ASP A 195 14.39 -9.38 21.98
N GLU A 196 14.35 -9.96 20.77
CA GLU A 196 15.27 -11.01 20.33
C GLU A 196 16.72 -10.51 20.34
N GLN A 197 16.95 -9.28 19.88
CA GLN A 197 18.26 -8.65 19.90
C GLN A 197 18.73 -8.33 21.33
N THR A 198 17.84 -7.90 22.22
CA THR A 198 18.14 -7.66 23.64
C THR A 198 18.53 -8.96 24.36
N GLY A 199 17.93 -10.09 23.97
CA GLY A 199 18.35 -11.40 24.47
C GLY A 199 19.80 -11.79 24.09
N GLN A 200 20.34 -11.22 23.01
CA GLN A 200 21.72 -11.44 22.55
C GLN A 200 22.68 -10.39 23.13
N ASP A 201 22.28 -9.12 23.17
CA ASP A 201 23.10 -7.98 23.57
C ASP A 201 23.06 -7.71 25.10
N GLY A 202 22.14 -8.34 25.82
CA GLY A 202 21.88 -8.15 27.24
C GLY A 202 20.85 -7.06 27.53
N ASP A 203 20.20 -7.15 28.70
CA ASP A 203 19.16 -6.19 29.09
C ASP A 203 19.70 -4.76 29.18
N PHE A 204 19.01 -3.83 28.52
CA PHE A 204 19.31 -2.40 28.66
C PHE A 204 18.90 -1.93 30.06
N ILE A 205 19.89 -1.76 30.95
CA ILE A 205 19.71 -1.11 32.25
C ILE A 205 20.08 0.37 32.09
N PRO A 206 19.14 1.31 32.28
CA PRO A 206 19.46 2.74 32.25
C PRO A 206 20.58 3.04 33.27
N THR A 207 21.58 3.84 32.88
CA THR A 207 22.74 4.19 33.72
C THR A 207 22.39 4.81 35.08
N ASN A 208 21.16 5.28 35.21
CA ASN A 208 20.63 5.92 36.41
C ASN A 208 20.12 4.89 37.44
N LEU A 209 19.90 3.64 37.03
CA LEU A 209 19.50 2.54 37.90
C LEU A 209 20.75 1.98 38.59
N LYS A 210 20.89 2.20 39.90
CA LYS A 210 22.00 1.67 40.69
C LYS A 210 21.48 0.76 41.79
N VAL A 211 22.17 -0.36 41.99
CA VAL A 211 21.87 -1.29 43.10
C VAL A 211 21.90 -0.54 44.43
N GLY A 212 20.87 -0.74 45.26
CA GLY A 212 20.75 -0.12 46.59
C GLY A 212 20.28 1.35 46.61
N ARG A 213 19.92 1.96 45.47
CA ARG A 213 19.28 3.28 45.43
C ARG A 213 17.77 3.17 45.27
N PHE A 214 17.04 4.01 46.00
CA PHE A 214 15.60 4.17 45.82
C PHE A 214 15.31 4.75 44.43
N THR A 215 14.71 3.94 43.56
CA THR A 215 14.20 4.38 42.26
C THR A 215 12.69 4.56 42.39
N LYS A 216 12.19 5.74 42.04
CA LYS A 216 10.75 5.98 41.91
C LYS A 216 10.33 5.54 40.51
N PHE A 217 9.62 4.42 40.44
CA PHE A 217 8.94 4.02 39.21
C PHE A 217 7.59 4.73 39.16
N ALA A 218 7.42 5.58 38.15
CA ALA A 218 6.10 6.06 37.79
C ALA A 218 5.49 5.02 36.85
N PHE A 219 4.60 4.18 37.38
CA PHE A 219 3.71 3.38 36.55
C PHE A 219 2.68 4.34 35.97
N ASP A 220 2.75 4.60 34.67
CA ASP A 220 1.70 5.32 33.95
C ASP A 220 0.50 4.37 33.78
N ASN A 221 -0.47 4.50 34.68
CA ASN A 221 -1.71 3.74 34.70
C ASN A 221 -2.78 4.47 33.88
N LEU A 222 -2.78 4.29 32.56
CA LEU A 222 -3.86 4.79 31.70
C LEU A 222 -4.73 3.66 31.12
N ASP A 223 -4.95 2.55 31.85
CA ASP A 223 -6.05 1.63 31.48
C ASP A 223 -6.55 0.65 32.57
N PHE A 224 -6.56 1.03 33.84
CA PHE A 224 -7.17 0.18 34.89
C PHE A 224 -8.70 0.36 35.00
N GLN A 225 -9.34 1.08 34.08
CA GLN A 225 -10.77 1.45 34.18
C GLN A 225 -11.67 1.07 33.00
N GLU A 226 -11.20 0.33 31.99
CA GLU A 226 -12.11 -0.37 31.08
C GLU A 226 -12.25 -1.85 31.47
N TYR A 227 -13.44 -2.24 31.95
CA TYR A 227 -13.92 -3.60 32.24
C TYR A 227 -13.81 -4.17 33.66
N THR A 228 -14.32 -3.44 34.66
CA THR A 228 -15.05 -4.13 35.75
C THR A 228 -16.27 -3.31 36.12
N LYS A 229 -17.38 -3.55 35.42
CA LYS A 229 -18.63 -2.82 35.60
C LYS A 229 -19.78 -3.77 35.93
N ASP A 230 -19.54 -4.61 36.93
CA ASP A 230 -20.51 -5.49 37.58
C ASP A 230 -19.83 -6.21 38.76
N GLY A 231 -19.50 -5.40 39.77
CA GLY A 231 -19.20 -5.85 41.13
C GLY A 231 -20.45 -5.81 42.02
N SER A 232 -21.60 -6.24 41.49
CA SER A 232 -22.87 -6.44 42.20
C SER A 232 -23.73 -7.45 41.46
#